data_AF-A0A433VJE1-F1
#
_entry.id   AF-A0A433VJE1-F1
#
_cell.length_a   1.000
_cell.length_b   1.000
_cell.length_c   1.000
_cell.angle_alpha   90.00
_cell.angle_beta   90.00
_cell.angle_gamma   90.00
#
_symmetry.space_group_name_H-M   'P 1'
#
loop_
_entity.id
_entity.type
_entity.pdbx_description
1 polymer ?
#
loop_
_entity_poly.entity_id
_entity_poly.type
_entity_poly.pdbx_seq_one_letter_code
_entity_poly.pdbx_strand_id
1 'polypeptide(L)'
;MGITSCGTGIPARHISNEADFKEADIHEGIDSTLMILEYRLKAQTYRQEIQVIKQYEKLPLIKCYAGQLNQVFTNLLFNAIDSLEEAISQNKDIVPTITISTYMMENIISISIIDNGKGIDESIQSKLFDPFFTTKPVDKGTGLGLSISYQIMLEKHHGRLWCDSIPGKGSKFVIEIPTTLS
;
A
#
# COMPACT_ATOMS: atom_id res chain seq x y z
N MET A 1 -1.61 -53.27 25.29
CA MET A 1 -0.25 -52.69 25.34
C MET A 1 0.40 -53.03 24.02
N GLY A 2 0.71 -52.16 23.08
CA GLY A 2 0.89 -50.72 23.01
C GLY A 2 1.76 -50.56 21.78
N ILE A 3 1.17 -50.18 20.63
CA ILE A 3 1.88 -50.07 19.35
C ILE A 3 2.40 -48.64 19.25
N THR A 4 3.71 -48.47 19.34
CA THR A 4 4.42 -47.22 19.08
C THR A 4 4.35 -46.89 17.59
N SER A 5 3.60 -45.84 17.21
CA SER A 5 3.76 -45.18 15.92
C SER A 5 4.70 -43.98 16.08
N CYS A 6 5.88 -44.08 15.48
CA CYS A 6 6.83 -42.99 15.35
C CYS A 6 6.28 -41.98 14.33
N GLY A 7 5.76 -40.86 14.80
CA GLY A 7 5.39 -39.73 13.95
C GLY A 7 6.61 -38.84 13.72
N THR A 8 7.27 -38.98 12.58
CA THR A 8 8.30 -38.03 12.13
C THR A 8 7.61 -36.72 11.75
N GLY A 9 7.54 -35.79 12.71
CA GLY A 9 7.21 -34.40 12.43
C GLY A 9 8.25 -33.81 11.48
N ILE A 10 7.83 -33.43 10.29
CA ILE A 10 8.62 -32.59 9.40
C ILE A 10 8.71 -31.22 10.10
N PRO A 11 9.90 -30.71 10.46
CA PRO A 11 9.99 -29.34 10.95
C PRO A 11 9.61 -28.41 9.79
N ALA A 12 8.59 -27.58 10.01
CA ALA A 12 8.28 -26.47 9.12
C ALA A 12 9.56 -25.66 8.95
N ARG A 13 10.14 -25.68 7.75
CA ARG A 13 11.29 -24.84 7.42
C ARG A 13 10.84 -23.40 7.58
N HIS A 14 11.31 -22.75 8.65
CA HIS A 14 11.48 -21.31 8.65
C HIS A 14 12.44 -21.01 7.50
N ILE A 15 11.91 -20.65 6.34
CA ILE A 15 12.70 -20.03 5.29
C ILE A 15 13.08 -18.66 5.86
N SER A 16 14.36 -18.48 6.13
CA SER A 16 14.92 -17.25 6.69
C SER A 16 14.61 -16.07 5.78
N ASN A 17 13.89 -15.07 6.31
CA ASN A 17 13.56 -13.79 5.67
C ASN A 17 14.79 -12.99 5.16
N GLU A 18 16.01 -13.35 5.52
CA GLU A 18 17.24 -12.60 5.18
C GLU A 18 17.53 -12.58 3.68
N ALA A 19 17.12 -13.60 2.92
CA ALA A 19 17.37 -13.66 1.47
C ALA A 19 16.60 -12.58 0.68
N ASP A 20 15.52 -12.04 1.25
CA ASP A 20 14.68 -11.02 0.61
C ASP A 20 15.10 -9.59 0.97
N PHE A 21 16.06 -9.42 1.89
CA PHE A 21 16.59 -8.11 2.28
C PHE A 21 17.77 -7.72 1.40
N LYS A 22 17.53 -6.81 0.44
CA LYS A 22 18.51 -6.46 -0.59
C LYS A 22 18.37 -5.01 -1.02
N GLU A 23 19.37 -4.52 -1.73
CA GLU A 23 19.28 -3.23 -2.42
C GLU A 23 18.16 -3.27 -3.47
N ALA A 24 17.29 -2.26 -3.42
CA ALA A 24 16.17 -2.13 -4.33
C ALA A 24 15.94 -0.66 -4.69
N ASP A 25 15.41 -0.46 -5.89
CA ASP A 25 14.89 0.82 -6.36
C ASP A 25 13.41 0.94 -5.96
N ILE A 26 13.09 1.99 -5.20
CA ILE A 26 11.72 2.26 -4.74
C ILE A 26 10.80 2.59 -5.91
N HIS A 27 11.29 3.31 -6.93
CA HIS A 27 10.48 3.66 -8.08
C HIS A 27 10.19 2.44 -8.94
N GLU A 28 11.13 1.49 -9.07
CA GLU A 28 10.88 0.21 -9.75
C GLU A 28 9.75 -0.57 -9.06
N GLY A 29 9.72 -0.57 -7.73
CA GLY A 29 8.65 -1.18 -6.94
C GLY A 29 7.28 -0.55 -7.22
N ILE A 30 7.19 0.79 -7.14
CA ILE A 30 5.96 1.53 -7.41
C ILE A 30 5.50 1.32 -8.85
N ASP A 31 6.41 1.43 -9.81
CA ASP A 31 6.09 1.35 -11.24
C ASP A 31 5.66 -0.07 -11.65
N SER A 32 6.27 -1.09 -11.05
CA SER A 32 5.83 -2.49 -11.22
C SER A 32 4.41 -2.69 -10.67
N THR A 33 4.09 -2.12 -9.51
CA THR A 33 2.73 -2.18 -8.96
C THR A 33 1.73 -1.45 -9.87
N LEU A 34 2.06 -0.26 -10.38
CA LEU A 34 1.21 0.46 -11.32
C LEU A 34 0.95 -0.34 -12.61
N MET A 35 1.98 -1.02 -13.12
CA MET A 35 1.85 -1.88 -14.30
C MET A 35 0.89 -3.05 -14.05
N ILE A 36 0.97 -3.69 -12.87
CA ILE A 36 0.04 -4.78 -12.48
C ILE A 36 -1.40 -4.25 -12.39
N LEU A 37 -1.58 -3.01 -11.94
CA LEU A 37 -2.89 -2.36 -11.76
C LEU A 37 -3.40 -1.64 -13.01
N GLU A 38 -2.68 -1.69 -14.13
CA GLU A 38 -2.98 -0.91 -15.33
C GLU A 38 -4.41 -1.12 -15.83
N TYR A 39 -4.93 -2.36 -15.75
CA TYR A 39 -6.30 -2.69 -16.17
C TYR A 39 -7.40 -1.96 -15.38
N ARG A 40 -7.10 -1.53 -14.15
CA ARG A 40 -8.01 -0.73 -13.33
C ARG A 40 -7.82 0.77 -13.55
N LEU A 41 -6.61 1.18 -13.92
CA LEU A 41 -6.29 2.59 -14.15
C LEU A 41 -6.87 3.07 -15.48
N LYS A 42 -6.79 2.26 -16.54
CA LYS A 42 -7.32 2.58 -17.86
C LYS A 42 -8.84 2.76 -17.87
N ALA A 43 -9.33 3.50 -18.85
CA ALA A 43 -10.76 3.66 -19.10
C ALA A 43 -11.43 2.28 -19.30
N GLN A 44 -12.63 2.15 -18.76
CA GLN A 44 -13.52 1.00 -18.91
C GLN A 44 -14.85 1.45 -19.52
N THR A 45 -15.69 0.52 -19.97
CA THR A 45 -16.97 0.80 -20.66
C THR A 45 -17.85 1.85 -19.96
N TYR A 46 -17.82 1.88 -18.62
CA TYR A 46 -18.64 2.78 -17.80
C TYR A 46 -17.82 3.69 -16.87
N ARG A 47 -16.51 3.80 -17.11
CA ARG A 47 -15.61 4.55 -16.24
C ARG A 47 -14.48 5.20 -17.01
N GLN A 48 -14.25 6.49 -16.77
CA GLN A 48 -13.09 7.18 -17.31
C GLN A 48 -11.78 6.65 -16.71
N GLU A 49 -10.67 6.93 -17.39
CA GLU A 49 -9.31 6.62 -16.94
C GLU A 49 -8.95 7.39 -15.66
N ILE A 50 -8.26 6.73 -14.73
CA ILE A 50 -7.57 7.39 -13.61
C ILE A 50 -6.23 7.92 -14.13
N GLN A 51 -6.03 9.21 -13.99
CA GLN A 51 -4.75 9.84 -14.27
C GLN A 51 -3.75 9.51 -13.15
N VAL A 52 -2.54 9.08 -13.52
CA VAL A 52 -1.45 8.87 -12.57
C VAL A 52 -0.37 9.92 -12.81
N ILE A 53 -0.15 10.77 -11.82
CA ILE A 53 0.88 11.82 -11.83
C ILE A 53 2.03 11.35 -10.95
N LYS A 54 3.24 11.23 -11.53
CA LYS A 54 4.46 10.84 -10.81
C LYS A 54 5.36 12.04 -10.60
N GLN A 55 5.70 12.32 -9.35
CA GLN A 55 6.60 13.39 -8.93
C GLN A 55 7.76 12.77 -8.16
N TYR A 56 8.64 12.08 -8.90
CA TYR A 56 9.77 11.38 -8.32
C TYR A 56 10.99 12.29 -8.25
N GLU A 57 11.47 12.58 -7.05
CA GLU A 57 12.86 13.01 -6.86
C GLU A 57 13.82 11.84 -7.09
N LYS A 58 15.11 12.15 -7.29
CA LYS A 58 16.14 11.11 -7.39
C LYS A 58 16.39 10.49 -6.02
N LEU A 59 16.14 9.19 -5.88
CA LEU A 59 16.40 8.42 -4.66
C LEU A 59 17.62 7.51 -4.83
N PRO A 60 18.35 7.19 -3.75
CA PRO A 60 19.34 6.12 -3.76
C PRO A 60 18.64 4.75 -3.74
N LEU A 61 19.38 3.70 -4.13
CA LEU A 61 19.00 2.34 -3.78
C LEU A 61 19.04 2.19 -2.25
N ILE A 62 18.08 1.47 -1.68
CA ILE A 62 18.07 1.17 -0.25
C ILE A 62 18.00 -0.33 0.00
N LYS A 63 18.57 -0.77 1.12
CA LYS A 63 18.39 -2.15 1.58
C LYS A 63 17.02 -2.26 2.26
N CYS A 64 16.12 -3.05 1.67
CA CYS A 64 14.77 -3.22 2.17
C CYS A 64 14.21 -4.61 1.80
N TYR A 65 13.04 -4.93 2.35
CA TYR A 65 12.26 -6.09 1.93
C TYR A 65 11.34 -5.68 0.76
N ALA A 66 11.90 -5.64 -0.44
CA ALA A 66 11.23 -5.08 -1.63
C ALA A 66 9.85 -5.69 -1.90
N GLY A 67 9.68 -7.00 -1.74
CA GLY A 67 8.38 -7.67 -1.92
C GLY A 67 7.31 -7.18 -0.94
N GLN A 68 7.70 -6.88 0.30
CA GLN A 68 6.79 -6.35 1.32
C GLN A 68 6.45 -4.88 1.06
N LEU A 69 7.41 -4.05 0.62
CA LEU A 69 7.10 -2.68 0.20
C LEU A 69 6.16 -2.67 -1.01
N ASN A 70 6.37 -3.56 -1.98
CA ASN A 70 5.46 -3.69 -3.11
C ASN A 70 4.04 -4.09 -2.65
N GLN A 71 3.92 -4.89 -1.59
CA GLN A 71 2.62 -5.19 -0.98
C GLN A 71 1.99 -3.94 -0.34
N VAL A 72 2.77 -3.09 0.34
CA VAL A 72 2.31 -1.80 0.86
C VAL A 72 1.79 -0.92 -0.28
N PHE A 73 2.58 -0.72 -1.33
CA PHE A 73 2.18 0.08 -2.50
C PHE A 73 0.91 -0.46 -3.14
N THR A 74 0.82 -1.78 -3.30
CA THR A 74 -0.36 -2.46 -3.84
C THR A 74 -1.60 -2.13 -3.01
N ASN A 75 -1.54 -2.31 -1.70
CA ASN A 75 -2.69 -2.04 -0.81
C ASN A 75 -3.13 -0.57 -0.84
N LEU A 76 -2.18 0.37 -0.84
CA LEU A 76 -2.50 1.80 -0.90
C LEU A 76 -3.08 2.21 -2.25
N LEU A 77 -2.53 1.72 -3.36
CA LEU A 77 -3.04 2.01 -4.70
C LEU A 77 -4.41 1.36 -4.93
N PHE A 78 -4.65 0.15 -4.42
CA PHE A 78 -5.98 -0.47 -4.42
C PHE A 78 -7.00 0.43 -3.70
N ASN A 79 -6.66 0.96 -2.53
CA ASN A 79 -7.55 1.84 -1.78
C ASN A 79 -7.81 3.18 -2.50
N ALA A 80 -6.78 3.77 -3.12
CA ALA A 80 -6.91 4.98 -3.93
C ALA A 80 -7.85 4.74 -5.13
N ILE A 81 -7.66 3.63 -5.86
CA ILE A 81 -8.51 3.28 -7.00
C ILE A 81 -9.96 3.05 -6.57
N ASP A 82 -10.19 2.31 -5.47
CA ASP A 82 -11.54 2.04 -4.95
C ASP A 82 -12.23 3.35 -4.52
N SER A 83 -11.51 4.25 -3.84
CA SER A 83 -11.98 5.59 -3.47
C SER A 83 -12.43 6.40 -4.69
N LEU A 84 -11.65 6.34 -5.78
CA LEU A 84 -11.93 7.04 -7.03
C LEU A 84 -13.09 6.40 -7.80
N GLU A 85 -13.22 5.08 -7.83
CA GLU A 85 -14.35 4.38 -8.44
C GLU A 85 -15.69 4.75 -7.79
N GLU A 86 -15.71 4.84 -6.46
CA GLU A 86 -16.88 5.32 -5.71
C GLU A 86 -17.17 6.80 -6.02
N ALA A 87 -16.14 7.65 -6.04
CA ALA A 87 -16.29 9.08 -6.32
C ALA A 87 -16.83 9.35 -7.73
N ILE A 88 -16.32 8.65 -8.76
CA ILE A 88 -16.80 8.77 -10.15
C ILE A 88 -18.28 8.37 -10.26
N SER A 89 -18.70 7.36 -9.49
CA SER A 89 -20.09 6.91 -9.48
C SER A 89 -21.04 7.96 -8.90
N GLN A 90 -20.55 8.84 -8.02
CA GLN A 90 -21.31 9.92 -7.38
C GLN A 90 -21.21 11.24 -8.14
N ASN A 91 -20.08 11.51 -8.79
CA ASN A 91 -19.82 12.73 -9.54
C ASN A 91 -19.10 12.39 -10.85
N LYS A 92 -19.79 12.51 -11.98
CA LYS A 92 -19.24 12.21 -13.30
C LYS A 92 -18.24 13.25 -13.82
N ASP A 93 -18.24 14.45 -13.24
CA ASP A 93 -17.39 15.56 -13.68
C ASP A 93 -16.02 15.56 -12.98
N ILE A 94 -15.80 14.67 -12.01
CA ILE A 94 -14.48 14.50 -11.38
C ILE A 94 -13.46 14.09 -12.44
N VAL A 95 -12.24 14.63 -12.37
CA VAL A 95 -11.08 14.10 -13.11
C VAL A 95 -10.29 13.22 -12.14
N PRO A 96 -10.49 11.89 -12.14
CA PRO A 96 -9.95 11.03 -11.10
C PRO A 96 -8.44 10.92 -11.25
N THR A 97 -7.72 11.24 -10.18
CA THR A 97 -6.28 11.44 -10.21
C THR A 97 -5.64 10.77 -9.00
N ILE A 98 -4.56 10.03 -9.23
CA ILE A 98 -3.63 9.57 -8.21
C ILE A 98 -2.31 10.32 -8.43
N THR A 99 -1.85 11.06 -7.41
CA THR A 99 -0.52 11.66 -7.41
C THR A 99 0.40 10.87 -6.51
N ILE A 100 1.53 10.43 -7.04
CA ILE A 100 2.58 9.75 -6.29
C ILE A 100 3.80 10.66 -6.27
N SER A 101 4.21 11.08 -5.08
CA SER A 101 5.39 11.92 -4.88
C SER A 101 6.40 11.18 -4.03
N THR A 102 7.68 11.31 -4.36
CA THR A 102 8.76 10.79 -3.53
C THR A 102 9.81 11.85 -3.31
N TYR A 103 10.30 11.99 -2.09
CA TYR A 103 11.42 12.86 -1.77
C TYR A 103 12.31 12.23 -0.71
N MET A 104 13.55 12.71 -0.61
CA MET A 104 14.48 12.31 0.43
C MET A 104 14.81 13.50 1.31
N MET A 105 14.62 13.33 2.62
CA MET A 105 15.04 14.30 3.63
C MET A 105 15.99 13.62 4.59
N GLU A 106 17.25 14.05 4.59
CA GLU A 106 18.34 13.42 5.35
C GLU A 106 18.43 11.91 5.06
N ASN A 107 18.16 11.05 6.04
CA ASN A 107 18.20 9.59 5.92
C ASN A 107 16.80 8.98 5.86
N ILE A 108 15.79 9.74 5.44
CA ILE A 108 14.40 9.27 5.33
C ILE A 108 13.93 9.47 3.90
N ILE A 109 13.48 8.38 3.28
CA ILE A 109 12.71 8.41 2.03
C ILE A 109 11.25 8.55 2.41
N SER A 110 10.58 9.56 1.86
CA SER A 110 9.15 9.78 2.00
C SER A 110 8.45 9.53 0.67
N ILE A 111 7.35 8.80 0.72
CA ILE A 111 6.52 8.43 -0.42
C ILE A 111 5.09 8.81 -0.06
N SER A 112 4.45 9.66 -0.86
CA SER A 112 3.03 9.99 -0.68
C SER A 112 2.21 9.50 -1.86
N ILE A 113 1.08 8.84 -1.57
CA ILE A 113 0.07 8.44 -2.55
C ILE A 113 -1.21 9.22 -2.22
N ILE A 114 -1.61 10.09 -3.13
CA ILE A 114 -2.73 11.02 -2.96
C ILE A 114 -3.79 10.70 -3.99
N ASP A 115 -5.02 10.40 -3.56
CA ASP A 115 -6.20 10.35 -4.42
C ASP A 115 -7.06 11.59 -4.23
N ASN A 116 -7.79 12.01 -5.26
CA ASN A 116 -8.83 13.04 -5.15
C ASN A 116 -10.25 12.44 -5.07
N GLY A 117 -10.38 11.22 -4.53
CA GLY A 117 -11.64 10.51 -4.42
C GLY A 117 -12.51 10.98 -3.24
N LYS A 118 -13.27 10.05 -2.67
CA LYS A 118 -14.31 10.38 -1.67
C LYS A 118 -13.77 10.84 -0.31
N GLY A 119 -12.49 10.60 -0.02
CA GLY A 119 -11.92 10.83 1.31
C GLY A 119 -12.48 9.90 2.39
N ILE A 120 -12.07 10.14 3.64
CA ILE A 120 -12.36 9.28 4.80
C ILE A 120 -12.94 10.13 5.92
N ASP A 121 -14.07 9.67 6.49
CA ASP A 121 -14.71 10.32 7.63
C ASP A 121 -13.79 10.32 8.86
N GLU A 122 -13.69 11.46 9.54
CA GLU A 122 -12.82 11.66 10.70
C GLU A 122 -13.09 10.63 11.80
N SER A 123 -14.35 10.23 11.99
CA SER A 123 -14.76 9.26 13.02
C SER A 123 -14.18 7.85 12.83
N ILE A 124 -13.69 7.53 11.64
CA ILE A 124 -13.12 6.22 11.31
C ILE A 124 -11.61 6.26 11.01
N GLN A 125 -11.00 7.45 10.91
CA GLN A 125 -9.58 7.56 10.56
C GLN A 125 -8.68 6.85 11.57
N SER A 126 -9.02 6.90 12.86
CA SER A 126 -8.25 6.21 13.92
C SER A 126 -8.28 4.69 13.84
N LYS A 127 -9.21 4.11 13.06
CA LYS A 127 -9.41 2.66 12.92
C LYS A 127 -8.86 2.11 11.61
N LEU A 128 -8.32 2.97 10.73
CA LEU A 128 -7.89 2.57 9.38
C LEU A 128 -6.87 1.43 9.36
N PHE A 129 -6.06 1.34 10.40
CA PHE A 129 -5.00 0.33 10.53
C PHE A 129 -5.39 -0.83 11.45
N ASP A 130 -6.61 -0.83 12.00
CA ASP A 130 -7.12 -1.94 12.80
C ASP A 130 -7.38 -3.16 11.89
N PRO A 131 -6.93 -4.36 12.28
CA PRO A 131 -7.22 -5.58 11.51
C PRO A 131 -8.71 -5.78 11.29
N PHE A 132 -9.08 -6.16 10.07
CA PHE A 132 -10.45 -6.42 9.62
C PHE A 132 -11.36 -5.19 9.56
N PHE A 133 -10.86 -3.99 9.87
CA PHE A 133 -11.63 -2.77 9.69
C PHE A 133 -11.78 -2.47 8.19
N THR A 134 -13.03 -2.30 7.75
CA THR A 134 -13.35 -1.93 6.38
C THR A 134 -14.71 -1.25 6.32
N THR A 135 -14.85 -0.23 5.48
CA THR A 135 -16.15 0.34 5.10
C THR A 135 -16.70 -0.28 3.82
N LYS A 136 -15.93 -1.15 3.17
CA LYS A 136 -16.33 -1.83 1.93
C LYS A 136 -17.32 -2.95 2.27
N PRO A 137 -18.24 -3.29 1.35
CA PRO A 137 -19.07 -4.49 1.45
C PRO A 137 -18.23 -5.76 1.69
N VAL A 138 -18.85 -6.78 2.30
CA VAL A 138 -18.20 -8.04 2.74
C VAL A 138 -17.48 -8.78 1.60
N ASP A 139 -17.95 -8.62 0.36
CA ASP A 139 -17.40 -9.24 -0.85
C ASP A 139 -16.30 -8.40 -1.52
N LYS A 140 -16.06 -7.15 -1.08
CA LYS A 140 -15.15 -6.19 -1.72
C LYS A 140 -13.95 -5.80 -0.88
N GLY A 141 -13.86 -6.26 0.37
CA GLY A 141 -12.73 -5.94 1.23
C GLY A 141 -12.61 -6.86 2.42
N THR A 142 -11.42 -7.42 2.62
CA THR A 142 -11.07 -8.22 3.81
C THR A 142 -10.77 -7.36 5.04
N GLY A 143 -10.54 -6.06 4.84
CA GLY A 143 -10.08 -5.14 5.90
C GLY A 143 -8.65 -5.40 6.39
N LEU A 144 -7.85 -6.18 5.64
CA LEU A 144 -6.49 -6.56 6.05
C LEU A 144 -5.37 -5.73 5.37
N GLY A 145 -5.65 -5.07 4.24
CA GLY A 145 -4.61 -4.42 3.45
C GLY A 145 -3.85 -3.33 4.22
N LEU A 146 -4.57 -2.40 4.87
CA LEU A 146 -3.94 -1.32 5.62
C LEU A 146 -3.26 -1.80 6.90
N SER A 147 -3.85 -2.75 7.63
CA SER A 147 -3.23 -3.31 8.84
C SER A 147 -1.92 -4.05 8.52
N ILE A 148 -1.90 -4.85 7.44
CA ILE A 148 -0.67 -5.51 6.96
C ILE A 148 0.36 -4.46 6.54
N SER A 149 -0.06 -3.41 5.84
CA SER A 149 0.84 -2.34 5.40
C SER A 149 1.48 -1.62 6.59
N TYR A 150 0.69 -1.34 7.63
CA TYR A 150 1.16 -0.73 8.86
C TYR A 150 2.18 -1.62 9.58
N GLN A 151 1.91 -2.92 9.70
CA GLN A 151 2.83 -3.89 10.30
C GLN A 151 4.14 -4.02 9.51
N ILE A 152 4.08 -4.08 8.17
CA ILE A 152 5.29 -4.11 7.33
C ILE A 152 6.15 -2.86 7.58
N MET A 153 5.53 -1.69 7.64
CA MET A 153 6.25 -0.45 7.87
C MET A 153 6.88 -0.41 9.27
N LEU A 154 6.11 -0.78 10.29
CA LEU A 154 6.55 -0.74 11.68
C LEU A 154 7.61 -1.81 12.00
N GLU A 155 7.35 -3.07 11.65
CA GLU A 155 8.14 -4.22 12.10
C GLU A 155 9.31 -4.56 11.19
N LYS A 156 9.21 -4.27 9.89
CA LYS A 156 10.19 -4.71 8.88
C LYS A 156 11.07 -3.57 8.38
N HIS A 157 10.52 -2.37 8.32
CA HIS A 157 11.23 -1.20 7.78
C HIS A 157 11.48 -0.12 8.84
N HIS A 158 11.03 -0.32 10.09
CA HIS A 158 11.15 0.67 11.18
C HIS A 158 10.72 2.08 10.75
N GLY A 159 9.73 2.13 9.88
CA GLY A 159 9.24 3.33 9.23
C GLY A 159 7.89 3.75 9.78
N ARG A 160 7.27 4.70 9.06
CA ARG A 160 5.96 5.26 9.44
C ARG A 160 4.98 5.09 8.28
N LEU A 161 3.72 4.87 8.63
CA LEU A 161 2.59 4.92 7.70
C LEU A 161 1.45 5.68 8.38
N TRP A 162 0.96 6.74 7.75
CA TRP A 162 -0.22 7.47 8.21
C TRP A 162 -1.08 7.94 7.05
N CYS A 163 -2.25 8.46 7.38
CA CYS A 163 -3.21 8.97 6.42
C CYS A 163 -3.71 10.35 6.86
N ASP A 164 -3.66 11.32 5.96
CA ASP A 164 -4.33 12.60 6.07
C ASP A 164 -5.49 12.61 5.06
N SER A 165 -6.74 12.70 5.52
CA SER A 165 -7.90 12.62 4.63
C SER A 165 -8.99 13.60 5.03
N ILE A 166 -9.69 14.14 4.03
CA ILE A 166 -10.83 15.04 4.23
C ILE A 166 -12.01 14.50 3.40
N PRO A 167 -13.19 14.27 4.00
CA PRO A 167 -14.37 13.86 3.26
C PRO A 167 -14.66 14.75 2.04
N GLY A 168 -14.86 14.12 0.89
CA GLY A 168 -15.11 14.76 -0.39
C GLY A 168 -13.90 15.41 -1.07
N LYS A 169 -12.70 15.37 -0.47
CA LYS A 169 -11.47 15.94 -1.06
C LYS A 169 -10.39 14.91 -1.39
N GLY A 170 -10.60 13.66 -0.98
CA GLY A 170 -9.65 12.56 -1.17
C GLY A 170 -8.76 12.29 0.04
N SER A 171 -7.78 11.42 -0.15
CA SER A 171 -6.88 10.95 0.92
C SER A 171 -5.44 11.02 0.49
N LYS A 172 -4.56 11.28 1.46
CA LYS A 172 -3.10 11.23 1.32
C LYS A 172 -2.57 10.20 2.29
N PHE A 173 -2.08 9.08 1.77
CA PHE A 173 -1.27 8.15 2.55
C PHE A 173 0.20 8.52 2.39
N VAL A 174 0.93 8.50 3.51
CA VAL A 174 2.36 8.78 3.52
C VAL A 174 3.11 7.63 4.17
N ILE A 175 4.13 7.17 3.47
CA ILE A 175 5.08 6.17 3.91
C ILE A 175 6.43 6.87 4.12
N GLU A 176 7.09 6.61 5.24
CA GLU A 176 8.46 7.03 5.46
C GLU A 176 9.34 5.84 5.83
N ILE A 177 10.48 5.72 5.17
CA ILE A 177 11.42 4.62 5.30
C ILE A 177 12.80 5.19 5.63
N PRO A 178 13.43 4.81 6.75
CA PRO A 178 14.84 5.09 7.01
C PRO A 178 15.73 4.44 5.94
N THR A 179 16.68 5.16 5.38
CA THR A 179 17.63 4.63 4.39
C THR A 179 18.65 3.67 5.00
N THR A 180 18.81 3.71 6.32
CA THR A 180 19.61 2.78 7.11
C THR A 180 18.72 2.15 8.18
N LEU A 181 18.52 0.83 8.12
CA LEU A 181 17.99 0.08 9.25
C LEU A 181 19.13 -0.14 10.25
N SER A 182 19.01 0.45 11.44
CA SER A 182 19.97 0.29 12.55
C SER A 182 19.71 -0.98 13.33
#